data_AF-W6JUD8-F1
#
_entry.id   AF-W6JUD8-F1
#
_cell.length_a   1.000
_cell.length_b   1.000
_cell.length_c   1.000
_cell.angle_alpha   90.00
_cell.angle_beta   90.00
_cell.angle_gamma   90.00
#
_symmetry.space_group_name_H-M   'P 1'
#
loop_
_entity.id
_entity.type
_entity.pdbx_description
1 polymer ?
#
loop_
_entity_poly.entity_id
_entity_poly.type
_entity_poly.pdbx_seq_one_letter_code
_entity_poly.pdbx_strand_id
1 'polypeptide(L)' 'MSIKNIRISLRHHRAAVSARQDMLRQLSVYTTPAEIEEMLAAVDGQDSPDADLMREVLGDKLARAYRDSARPAFGMHVAA' A
#
# COMPACT_ATOMS: atom_id res chain seq x y z
N MET A 1 -15.11 -19.03 -23.16
CA MET A 1 -14.54 -17.73 -22.78
C MET A 1 -14.07 -17.02 -24.05
N SER A 2 -14.57 -15.82 -24.38
CA SER A 2 -14.28 -15.14 -25.65
C SER A 2 -13.05 -14.22 -25.54
N ILE A 3 -12.26 -14.07 -26.61
CA ILE A 3 -11.08 -13.17 -26.69
C ILE A 3 -11.45 -11.73 -26.32
N LYS A 4 -12.69 -11.30 -26.60
CA LYS A 4 -13.20 -9.98 -26.19
C LYS A 4 -13.25 -9.85 -24.66
N ASN A 5 -13.69 -10.88 -23.95
CA ASN A 5 -13.77 -10.88 -22.48
C ASN A 5 -12.37 -10.83 -21.85
N ILE A 6 -11.41 -11.57 -22.41
CA ILE A 6 -10.02 -11.56 -21.94
C ILE A 6 -9.41 -10.16 -22.08
N ARG A 7 -9.64 -9.49 -23.21
CA ARG A 7 -9.13 -8.12 -23.45
C ARG A 7 -9.74 -7.09 -22.50
N ILE A 8 -11.03 -7.21 -22.21
CA ILE A 8 -11.72 -6.37 -21.24
C ILE A 8 -11.11 -6.60 -19.85
N SER A 9 -11.02 -7.85 -19.39
CA SER A 9 -10.38 -8.20 -18.11
C SER A 9 -8.96 -7.66 -17.99
N LEU A 10 -8.15 -7.75 -19.06
CA LEU A 10 -6.79 -7.19 -19.08
C LEU A 10 -6.75 -5.66 -18.95
N ARG A 11 -7.70 -4.95 -19.59
CA ARG A 11 -7.80 -3.49 -19.49
C ARG A 11 -8.21 -3.06 -18.08
N HIS A 12 -9.20 -3.72 -17.49
CA HIS A 12 -9.61 -3.48 -16.11
C HIS A 12 -8.46 -3.76 -15.13
N HIS A 13 -7.71 -4.84 -15.36
CA HIS A 13 -6.54 -5.16 -14.54
C HIS A 13 -5.43 -4.11 -14.66
N ARG A 14 -5.11 -3.66 -15.88
CA ARG A 14 -4.13 -2.57 -16.07
C ARG A 14 -4.55 -1.27 -15.41
N ALA A 15 -5.84 -0.92 -15.48
CA ALA A 15 -6.38 0.25 -14.80
C ALA A 15 -6.24 0.14 -13.27
N ALA A 16 -6.55 -1.03 -12.70
CA ALA A 16 -6.38 -1.28 -11.27
C ALA A 16 -4.91 -1.21 -10.82
N VAL A 17 -3.98 -1.77 -11.62
CA VAL A 17 -2.54 -1.69 -11.33
C VAL A 17 -2.05 -0.24 -11.40
N SER A 18 -2.50 0.54 -12.39
CA SER A 18 -2.14 1.96 -12.49
C SER A 18 -2.66 2.74 -11.29
N ALA A 19 -3.94 2.57 -10.94
CA ALA A 19 -4.55 3.23 -9.79
C ALA A 19 -3.80 2.93 -8.50
N ARG A 20 -3.40 1.66 -8.29
CA ARG A 20 -2.59 1.27 -7.13
C ARG A 20 -1.21 1.92 -7.12
N GLN A 21 -0.53 2.01 -8.27
CA GLN A 21 0.78 2.67 -8.38
C GLN A 21 0.70 4.18 -8.16
N ASP A 22 -0.34 4.82 -8.67
CA ASP A 22 -0.63 6.23 -8.43
C ASP A 22 -0.90 6.49 -6.94
N MET A 23 -1.70 5.63 -6.31
CA MET A 23 -1.99 5.70 -4.88
C MET A 23 -0.73 5.51 -4.03
N LEU A 24 0.13 4.55 -4.38
CA LEU A 24 1.42 4.34 -3.73
C LEU A 24 2.32 5.59 -3.81
N ARG A 25 2.34 6.27 -4.96
CA ARG A 25 3.09 7.53 -5.13
C ARG A 25 2.52 8.63 -4.24
N GLN A 26 1.21 8.83 -4.23
CA GLN A 26 0.58 9.86 -3.41
C GLN A 26 0.81 9.62 -1.91
N LEU A 27 0.66 8.38 -1.48
CA LEU A 27 0.83 8.01 -0.08
C LEU A 27 2.29 7.89 0.34
N SER A 28 3.27 7.96 -0.58
CA SER A 28 4.69 7.77 -0.27
C SER A 28 5.25 8.74 0.78
N VAL A 29 4.61 9.90 0.94
CA VAL A 29 4.97 10.93 1.94
C VAL A 29 4.77 10.46 3.38
N TYR A 30 3.81 9.57 3.64
CA TYR A 30 3.54 9.03 4.98
C TYR A 30 4.50 7.88 5.25
N THR A 31 5.50 8.07 6.11
CA THR A 31 6.59 7.08 6.26
C THR A 31 6.64 6.48 7.65
N THR A 32 6.07 7.15 8.65
CA THR A 32 6.04 6.65 10.01
C THR A 32 4.78 5.81 10.27
N PRO A 33 4.84 4.80 11.16
CA PRO A 33 3.66 4.03 11.55
C PRO A 33 2.50 4.92 12.05
N ALA A 34 2.80 5.93 12.87
CA ALA A 34 1.79 6.82 13.45
C ALA A 34 1.04 7.63 12.38
N GLU A 35 1.76 8.21 11.41
CA GLU A 35 1.14 8.93 10.29
C GLU A 35 0.25 8.03 9.43
N ILE A 36 0.68 6.77 9.23
CA ILE A 36 -0.08 5.79 8.45
C ILE A 36 -1.36 5.38 9.20
N GLU A 37 -1.29 5.19 10.51
CA GLU A 37 -2.44 4.89 11.37
C GLU A 37 -3.46 6.04 11.42
N GLU A 38 -2.98 7.29 11.52
CA GLU A 38 -3.83 8.48 11.46
C GLU A 38 -4.59 8.55 10.12
N MET A 39 -3.89 8.29 9.02
CA MET A 39 -4.51 8.28 7.70
C MET A 39 -5.51 7.13 7.54
N LEU A 40 -5.22 5.95 8.08
CA LEU A 40 -6.16 4.83 8.10
C LEU A 40 -7.44 5.20 8.86
N ALA A 41 -7.30 5.84 10.04
CA ALA A 41 -8.44 6.31 10.82
C ALA A 41 -9.27 7.36 10.07
N ALA A 42 -8.64 8.25 9.30
CA ALA A 42 -9.32 9.26 8.49
C ALA A 42 -10.15 8.65 7.34
N VAL A 43 -9.75 7.49 6.82
CA VAL A 43 -10.39 6.81 5.68
C VAL A 43 -11.37 5.70 6.10
N ASP A 44 -11.37 5.29 7.37
CA ASP A 44 -12.22 4.23 7.91
C ASP A 44 -13.73 4.51 7.71
N GLY A 45 -14.14 5.78 7.77
CA GLY A 45 -15.53 6.19 7.56
C GLY A 45 -15.96 6.43 6.10
N GLN A 46 -15.06 6.27 5.13
CA GLN A 46 -15.35 6.55 3.72
C GLN A 46 -15.68 5.28 2.95
N ASP A 47 -16.91 5.15 2.47
CA ASP A 47 -17.35 3.98 1.70
C ASP A 47 -17.22 4.27 0.19
N SER A 48 -16.00 4.16 -0.33
CA SER A 48 -15.70 4.38 -1.75
C SER A 48 -14.62 3.42 -2.25
N PRO A 49 -14.59 3.10 -3.57
CA PRO A 49 -13.55 2.24 -4.13
C PRO A 49 -12.12 2.76 -3.93
N ASP A 50 -11.95 4.08 -3.91
CA ASP A 50 -10.66 4.72 -3.68
C ASP A 50 -10.25 4.59 -2.21
N ALA A 51 -11.20 4.72 -1.27
CA ALA A 51 -10.96 4.51 0.16
C ALA A 51 -10.57 3.06 0.46
N ASP A 52 -11.21 2.08 -0.17
CA ASP A 52 -10.83 0.67 -0.05
C ASP A 52 -9.40 0.42 -0.54
N LEU A 53 -9.03 1.00 -1.69
CA LEU A 53 -7.68 0.91 -2.24
C LEU A 53 -6.65 1.61 -1.33
N MET A 54 -7.01 2.76 -0.74
CA MET A 54 -6.18 3.45 0.24
C MET A 54 -5.95 2.60 1.48
N ARG A 55 -6.99 1.96 2.04
CA ARG A 55 -6.86 1.07 3.20
C ARG A 55 -5.93 -0.12 2.89
N GLU A 56 -6.05 -0.73 1.72
CA GLU A 56 -5.14 -1.80 1.28
C GLU A 56 -3.68 -1.31 1.24
N VAL A 57 -3.43 -0.19 0.56
CA VAL A 57 -2.08 0.35 0.38
C VAL A 57 -1.47 0.81 1.70
N LEU A 58 -2.23 1.50 2.54
CA LEU A 58 -1.77 1.97 3.85
C LEU A 58 -1.52 0.79 4.79
N GLY A 59 -2.35 -0.26 4.76
CA GLY A 59 -2.14 -1.49 5.52
C GLY A 59 -0.82 -2.19 5.16
N ASP A 60 -0.53 -2.34 3.86
CA ASP A 60 0.75 -2.87 3.38
C ASP A 60 1.94 -2.05 3.87
N LYS A 61 1.81 -0.71 3.81
CA LYS A 61 2.87 0.21 4.27
C LYS A 61 3.06 0.14 5.78
N LEU A 62 1.98 0.05 6.56
CA LEU A 62 2.04 -0.08 8.02
C LEU A 62 2.73 -1.38 8.42
N ALA A 63 2.33 -2.50 7.81
CA ALA A 63 2.95 -3.80 8.04
C ALA A 63 4.45 -3.79 7.70
N ARG A 64 4.84 -3.07 6.65
CA ARG A 64 6.24 -2.88 6.30
C ARG A 64 6.98 -1.98 7.29
N ALA A 65 6.40 -0.85 7.68
CA ALA A 65 7.00 0.07 8.65
C ALA A 65 7.25 -0.63 10.00
N TYR A 66 6.31 -1.46 10.46
CA TYR A 66 6.49 -2.30 11.65
C TYR A 66 7.56 -3.38 11.48
N ARG A 67 7.69 -3.97 10.29
CA ARG A 67 8.77 -4.93 10.01
C ARG A 67 10.15 -4.26 10.01
N ASP A 68 10.24 -3.06 9.44
CA ASP A 68 11.47 -2.29 9.38
C ASP A 68 11.89 -1.79 10.77
N SER A 69 10.93 -1.42 11.63
CA SER A 69 11.20 -1.05 13.03
C SER A 69 11.49 -2.25 13.93
N ALA A 70 10.85 -3.40 13.67
CA ALA A 70 11.10 -4.65 14.39
C ALA A 70 12.34 -5.40 13.91
N ARG A 71 13.05 -4.92 12.88
CA ARG A 71 14.34 -5.49 12.45
C ARG A 71 15.42 -4.96 13.39
N PRO A 72 15.85 -5.72 14.41
CA PRO A 72 16.98 -5.29 15.24
C PRO A 72 18.19 -5.14 14.32
N ALA A 73 19.07 -4.19 14.65
CA ALA A 73 20.35 -3.98 14.00
C ALA A 73 21.33 -5.16 14.26
N PHE A 74 20.91 -6.39 13.97
CA PHE A 74 21.78 -7.57 13.94
C PHE A 74 22.57 -7.55 12.64
N GLY A 75 23.63 -6.74 12.62
CA GLY A 75 24.52 -6.66 11.47
C GLY A 75 25.67 -5.65 11.58
N MET A 76 25.85 -4.96 12.72
CA MET A 76 26.95 -4.01 12.87
C MET A 76 27.60 -4.18 14.24
N HIS A 77 28.91 -4.45 14.22
CA HIS A 77 29.83 -4.70 15.33
C HIS A 77 29.92 -6.12 15.91
N VAL A 78 30.63 -6.99 15.18
CA VAL A 78 31.60 -7.90 15.83
C VAL A 78 32.89 -7.90 15.02
N ALA A 79 33.81 -7.00 15.37
CA ALA A 79 35.24 -7.06 15.04
C ALA A 79 35.97 -5.89 15.74
N ALA A 80 36.51 -6.16 16.92
CA ALA A 80 37.79 -5.64 17.43
C ALA A 80 38.04 -6.26 18.81
#